data_AF-A0A2V7A4T0-F1
#
_entry.id   AF-A0A2V7A4T0-F1
#
_cell.length_a   1.000
_cell.length_b   1.000
_cell.length_c   1.000
_cell.angle_alpha   90.00
_cell.angle_beta   90.00
_cell.angle_gamma   90.00
#
_symmetry.space_group_name_H-M   'P 1'
#
loop_
_entity.id
_entity.type
_entity.pdbx_description
1 polymer ?
#
loop_
_entity_poly.entity_id
_entity_poly.type
_entity_poly.pdbx_seq_one_letter_code
_entity_poly.pdbx_strand_id
1 'polypeptide(L)'
;MAVQTTRTAQEMEEYCARLRAAGLDAPWSRPGPLIPPKPTATQPRHWRWRDIEPLLRESSEFLSPHRGAERRVLRLHNPGVPERTVAHSLVLAIQYLLPGEVAPAHRHSPTAIRFMLHGEGAFTTVDGQKCAMKPGDLVLTPGMAWHDHGNEGGAPVYWMDILDWQIVRFLENLTFEPYPNEQQSALRAPGRDIYFPWSDTYGETSCAVYRVVRGRGVTTVDDQTFEWEPGDFFVIPPRARHAHANAGSEPAVLFTAQDVPLLKLLRLYHMEEA
;
A
#
# COMPACT_ATOMS: atom_id res chain seq x y z
N MET A 1 0.85 -8.92 45.36
CA MET A 1 -0.23 -9.57 46.13
C MET A 1 -0.57 -10.87 45.43
N ALA A 2 -0.23 -12.02 46.02
CA ALA A 2 -0.58 -13.32 45.45
C ALA A 2 -2.04 -13.63 45.85
N VAL A 3 -2.93 -13.72 44.87
CA VAL A 3 -4.31 -14.15 45.12
C VAL A 3 -4.26 -15.65 45.39
N GLN A 4 -4.50 -16.05 46.64
CA GLN A 4 -4.76 -17.44 47.00
C GLN A 4 -6.09 -17.86 46.37
N THR A 5 -6.04 -18.77 45.40
CA THR A 5 -7.25 -19.37 44.83
C THR A 5 -7.69 -20.53 45.72
N THR A 6 -8.81 -20.38 46.42
CA THR A 6 -9.47 -21.48 47.16
C THR A 6 -10.16 -22.50 46.26
N ARG A 7 -10.05 -22.35 44.93
CA ARG A 7 -10.72 -23.17 43.92
C ARG A 7 -9.71 -23.99 43.12
N THR A 8 -10.13 -25.18 42.74
CA THR A 8 -9.40 -26.12 41.89
C THR A 8 -9.30 -25.63 40.44
N ALA A 9 -8.38 -26.22 39.67
CA ALA A 9 -8.26 -25.95 38.24
C ALA A 9 -9.55 -26.28 37.47
N GLN A 10 -10.24 -27.36 37.86
CA GLN A 10 -11.51 -27.77 37.26
C GLN A 10 -12.62 -26.72 37.50
N GLU A 11 -12.76 -26.23 38.74
CA GLU A 11 -13.74 -25.18 39.05
C GLU A 11 -13.47 -23.87 38.30
N MET A 12 -12.19 -23.56 38.04
CA MET A 12 -11.80 -22.42 37.20
C MET A 12 -12.21 -22.64 35.75
N GLU A 13 -12.03 -23.84 35.21
CA GLU A 13 -12.40 -24.18 33.84
C GLU A 13 -13.92 -24.15 33.63
N GLU A 14 -14.70 -24.70 34.57
CA GLU A 14 -16.16 -24.64 34.59
C GLU A 14 -16.67 -23.19 34.67
N TYR A 15 -16.04 -22.36 35.52
CA TYR A 15 -16.35 -20.94 35.57
C TYR A 15 -16.06 -20.24 34.24
N CYS A 16 -14.90 -20.50 33.62
CA CYS A 16 -14.56 -19.93 32.31
C CYS A 16 -15.51 -20.41 31.21
N ALA A 17 -16.00 -21.66 31.27
CA ALA A 17 -17.01 -22.17 30.34
C ALA A 17 -18.34 -21.40 30.46
N ARG A 18 -18.80 -21.13 31.69
CA ARG A 18 -20.00 -20.30 31.93
C ARG A 18 -19.82 -18.86 31.46
N LEU A 19 -18.63 -18.27 31.65
CA LEU A 19 -18.31 -16.95 31.12
C LEU A 19 -18.43 -16.94 29.58
N ARG A 20 -17.80 -17.90 28.89
CA ARG A 20 -17.91 -18.03 27.43
C ARG A 20 -19.35 -18.20 26.96
N ALA A 21 -20.13 -19.04 27.66
CA ALA A 21 -21.56 -19.23 27.35
C ALA A 21 -22.38 -17.94 27.55
N ALA A 22 -21.96 -17.06 28.44
CA ALA A 22 -22.56 -15.74 28.66
C ALA A 22 -21.98 -14.64 27.75
N GLY A 23 -21.08 -14.97 26.81
CA GLY A 23 -20.42 -13.99 25.94
C GLY A 23 -19.35 -13.13 26.64
N LEU A 24 -18.84 -13.59 27.78
CA LEU A 24 -17.79 -12.92 28.55
C LEU A 24 -16.43 -13.60 28.32
N ASP A 25 -15.37 -12.80 28.32
CA ASP A 25 -13.99 -13.26 28.33
C ASP A 25 -13.33 -12.93 29.67
N ALA A 26 -12.42 -13.80 30.12
CA ALA A 26 -11.62 -13.61 31.33
C ALA A 26 -10.13 -13.68 30.98
N PRO A 27 -9.52 -12.59 30.50
CA PRO A 27 -8.12 -12.62 30.07
C PRO A 27 -7.14 -12.96 31.20
N TRP A 28 -7.52 -12.71 32.46
CA TRP A 28 -6.75 -13.09 33.65
C TRP A 28 -6.76 -14.60 33.96
N SER A 29 -7.60 -15.39 33.28
CA SER A 29 -7.67 -16.85 33.47
C SER A 29 -6.47 -17.60 32.91
N ARG A 30 -5.63 -16.92 32.12
CA ARG A 30 -4.42 -17.49 31.50
C ARG A 30 -3.19 -16.69 31.93
N PRO A 31 -2.02 -17.34 32.13
CA PRO A 31 -0.77 -16.63 32.33
C PRO A 31 -0.41 -15.82 31.07
N GLY A 32 0.11 -14.60 31.27
CA GLY A 32 0.55 -13.74 30.18
C GLY A 32 0.05 -12.30 30.31
N PRO A 33 0.36 -11.44 29.34
CA PRO A 33 -0.19 -10.09 29.30
C PRO A 33 -1.70 -10.12 29.09
N LEU A 34 -2.41 -9.19 29.73
CA LEU A 34 -3.85 -8.99 29.55
C LEU A 34 -4.22 -8.74 28.07
N ILE A 35 -3.36 -8.01 27.39
CA ILE A 35 -3.46 -7.72 25.96
C ILE A 35 -2.23 -8.36 25.29
N PRO A 36 -2.38 -9.54 24.67
CA PRO A 36 -1.27 -10.19 24.00
C PRO A 36 -0.85 -9.38 22.77
N PRO A 37 0.46 -9.20 22.53
CA PRO A 37 0.93 -8.57 21.32
C PRO A 37 0.53 -9.42 20.10
N LYS A 38 0.01 -8.76 19.06
CA LYS A 38 -0.28 -9.40 17.78
C LYS A 38 1.01 -9.43 16.95
N PRO A 39 1.54 -10.60 16.56
CA PRO A 39 2.69 -10.67 15.65
C PRO A 39 2.33 -10.08 14.29
N THR A 40 3.31 -9.46 13.62
CA THR A 40 3.10 -8.98 12.25
C THR A 40 2.88 -10.16 11.31
N ALA A 41 1.86 -10.04 10.48
CA ALA A 41 1.60 -10.99 9.41
C ALA A 41 2.40 -10.63 8.14
N THR A 42 2.95 -9.42 8.06
CA THR A 42 3.78 -8.97 6.93
C THR A 42 5.16 -9.61 7.02
N GLN A 43 5.56 -10.35 5.98
CA GLN A 43 6.88 -10.98 5.88
C GLN A 43 7.80 -10.16 4.97
N PRO A 44 9.14 -10.20 5.15
CA PRO A 44 10.05 -9.63 4.17
C PRO A 44 9.84 -10.31 2.82
N ARG A 45 9.73 -9.53 1.75
CA ARG A 45 9.45 -10.06 0.42
C ARG A 45 10.04 -9.15 -0.66
N HIS A 46 10.55 -9.77 -1.71
CA HIS A 46 11.06 -9.14 -2.93
C HIS A 46 10.26 -9.67 -4.13
N TRP A 47 9.86 -8.77 -5.02
CA TRP A 47 9.22 -9.07 -6.28
C TRP A 47 10.06 -8.48 -7.41
N ARG A 48 10.52 -9.36 -8.31
CA ARG A 48 11.37 -8.95 -9.42
C ARG A 48 10.53 -8.42 -10.57
N TRP A 49 10.94 -7.30 -11.16
CA TRP A 49 10.19 -6.69 -12.25
C TRP A 49 10.08 -7.61 -13.46
N ARG A 50 11.14 -8.35 -13.78
CA ARG A 50 11.17 -9.33 -14.88
C ARG A 50 10.09 -10.41 -14.79
N ASP A 51 9.62 -10.70 -13.57
CA ASP A 51 8.58 -11.70 -13.33
C ASP A 51 7.17 -11.05 -13.38
N ILE A 52 7.08 -9.74 -13.09
CA ILE A 52 5.83 -8.98 -13.07
C ILE A 52 5.43 -8.48 -14.47
N GLU A 53 6.38 -7.92 -15.21
CA GLU A 53 6.10 -7.19 -16.44
C GLU A 53 5.36 -8.01 -17.50
N PRO A 54 5.73 -9.27 -17.78
CA PRO A 54 4.99 -10.10 -18.74
C PRO A 54 3.52 -10.27 -18.35
N LEU A 55 3.26 -10.57 -17.07
CA LEU A 55 1.91 -10.76 -16.52
C LEU A 55 1.09 -9.46 -16.55
N LEU A 56 1.74 -8.33 -16.30
CA LEU A 56 1.09 -7.02 -16.38
C LEU A 56 0.60 -6.73 -17.80
N ARG A 57 1.43 -7.02 -18.80
CA ARG A 57 1.07 -6.81 -20.22
C ARG A 57 -0.05 -7.76 -20.64
N GLU A 58 0.06 -9.03 -20.28
CA GLU A 58 -0.94 -10.07 -20.56
C GLU A 58 -2.31 -9.73 -19.96
N SER A 59 -2.36 -9.01 -18.83
CA SER A 59 -3.63 -8.62 -18.19
C SER A 59 -4.62 -7.91 -19.12
N SER A 60 -4.11 -7.20 -20.14
CA SER A 60 -4.93 -6.47 -21.11
C SER A 60 -5.74 -7.37 -22.06
N GLU A 61 -5.37 -8.65 -22.16
CA GLU A 61 -6.11 -9.65 -22.95
C GLU A 61 -7.39 -10.12 -22.24
N PHE A 62 -7.49 -9.91 -20.92
CA PHE A 62 -8.57 -10.46 -20.09
C PHE A 62 -9.61 -9.44 -19.64
N LEU A 63 -9.25 -8.15 -19.59
CA LEU A 63 -10.08 -7.13 -18.98
C LEU A 63 -9.84 -5.79 -19.66
N SER A 64 -10.88 -5.04 -19.99
CA SER A 64 -10.79 -3.60 -20.26
C SER A 64 -11.43 -2.84 -19.10
N PRO A 65 -10.84 -1.75 -18.59
CA PRO A 65 -11.46 -0.96 -17.54
C PRO A 65 -12.78 -0.33 -18.03
N HIS A 66 -13.83 -0.51 -17.25
CA HIS A 66 -15.16 0.08 -17.44
C HIS A 66 -15.91 0.01 -16.11
N ARG A 67 -17.09 0.63 -16.03
CA ARG A 67 -17.94 0.56 -14.83
C ARG A 67 -18.22 -0.90 -14.45
N GLY A 68 -17.88 -1.29 -13.22
CA GLY A 68 -18.02 -2.67 -12.72
C GLY A 68 -16.72 -3.49 -12.70
N ALA A 69 -15.78 -3.22 -13.61
CA ALA A 69 -14.40 -3.71 -13.51
C ALA A 69 -13.50 -2.70 -12.76
N GLU A 70 -13.83 -1.41 -12.84
CA GLU A 70 -13.19 -0.24 -12.22
C GLU A 70 -11.71 -0.03 -12.58
N ARG A 71 -10.83 -1.00 -12.30
CA ARG A 71 -9.38 -0.89 -12.46
C ARG A 71 -8.79 -2.21 -12.95
N ARG A 72 -7.99 -2.16 -14.02
CA ARG A 72 -7.13 -3.29 -14.41
C ARG A 72 -5.79 -3.17 -13.69
N VAL A 73 -5.66 -3.91 -12.58
CA VAL A 73 -4.52 -3.83 -11.67
C VAL A 73 -3.98 -5.20 -11.29
N LEU A 74 -2.66 -5.28 -11.11
CA LEU A 74 -2.01 -6.41 -10.42
C LEU A 74 -1.55 -5.95 -9.04
N ARG A 75 -2.00 -6.61 -7.98
CA ARG A 75 -1.58 -6.30 -6.60
C ARG A 75 -0.37 -7.14 -6.20
N LEU A 76 0.60 -6.50 -5.53
CA LEU A 76 1.65 -7.25 -4.85
C LEU A 76 1.06 -7.92 -3.61
N HIS A 77 1.21 -9.24 -3.53
CA HIS A 77 0.69 -10.05 -2.43
C HIS A 77 1.82 -10.56 -1.54
N ASN A 78 1.80 -10.12 -0.28
CA ASN A 78 2.60 -10.69 0.79
C ASN A 78 1.94 -11.97 1.33
N PRO A 79 2.60 -13.14 1.27
CA PRO A 79 1.97 -14.42 1.59
C PRO A 79 1.45 -14.51 3.02
N GLY A 80 2.05 -13.76 3.96
CA GLY A 80 1.57 -13.73 5.34
C GLY A 80 0.35 -12.84 5.57
N VAL A 81 -0.05 -12.00 4.59
CA VAL A 81 -1.19 -11.08 4.72
C VAL A 81 -2.44 -11.70 4.05
N PRO A 82 -3.48 -12.10 4.83
CA PRO A 82 -4.67 -12.77 4.31
C PRO A 82 -5.45 -11.95 3.27
N GLU A 83 -5.44 -10.62 3.40
CA GLU A 83 -6.15 -9.67 2.55
C GLU A 83 -5.57 -9.55 1.13
N ARG A 84 -4.47 -10.23 0.85
CA ARG A 84 -3.76 -10.23 -0.44
C ARG A 84 -3.21 -8.86 -0.85
N THR A 85 -2.52 -8.22 0.08
CA THR A 85 -1.89 -6.91 -0.07
C THR A 85 -0.39 -6.97 0.23
N VAL A 86 0.34 -5.88 -0.06
CA VAL A 86 1.80 -5.84 0.07
C VAL A 86 2.25 -5.82 1.54
N ALA A 87 1.43 -5.22 2.40
CA ALA A 87 1.59 -5.20 3.85
C ALA A 87 0.22 -5.17 4.55
N HIS A 88 0.21 -5.35 5.86
CA HIS A 88 -1.00 -5.30 6.68
C HIS A 88 -1.68 -3.91 6.71
N SER A 89 -0.92 -2.84 6.48
CA SER A 89 -1.41 -1.44 6.49
C SER A 89 -1.50 -0.81 5.09
N LEU A 90 -0.72 -1.30 4.12
CA LEU A 90 -0.61 -0.73 2.78
C LEU A 90 -0.96 -1.73 1.68
N VAL A 91 -1.54 -1.20 0.62
CA VAL A 91 -1.72 -1.87 -0.67
C VAL A 91 -0.70 -1.30 -1.63
N LEU A 92 -0.14 -2.13 -2.49
CA LEU A 92 0.51 -1.68 -3.70
C LEU A 92 -0.07 -2.46 -4.87
N ALA A 93 -0.56 -1.74 -5.86
CA ALA A 93 -1.03 -2.28 -7.12
C ALA A 93 -0.31 -1.61 -8.29
N ILE A 94 -0.22 -2.29 -9.42
CA ILE A 94 0.28 -1.73 -10.67
C ILE A 94 -0.88 -1.67 -11.64
N GLN A 95 -1.25 -0.47 -12.06
CA GLN A 95 -2.31 -0.24 -13.03
C GLN A 95 -1.73 -0.15 -14.44
N TYR A 96 -2.39 -0.78 -15.41
CA TYR A 96 -1.97 -0.81 -16.80
C TYR A 96 -3.12 -0.39 -17.73
N LEU A 97 -2.92 0.66 -18.53
CA LEU A 97 -3.91 1.17 -19.48
C LEU A 97 -3.37 1.18 -20.92
N LEU A 98 -4.18 0.68 -21.85
CA LEU A 98 -3.95 0.78 -23.28
C LEU A 98 -4.36 2.17 -23.81
N PRO A 99 -3.91 2.56 -25.01
CA PRO A 99 -4.34 3.80 -25.66
C PRO A 99 -5.87 3.95 -25.68
N GLY A 100 -6.36 5.10 -25.24
CA GLY A 100 -7.79 5.44 -25.22
C GLY A 100 -8.59 4.82 -24.06
N GLU A 101 -8.01 3.94 -23.25
CA GLU A 101 -8.73 3.37 -22.11
C GLU A 101 -8.86 4.38 -20.97
N VAL A 102 -10.02 4.31 -20.31
CA VAL A 102 -10.41 5.14 -19.17
C VAL A 102 -10.81 4.24 -18.02
N ALA A 103 -10.26 4.52 -16.85
CA ALA A 103 -10.68 3.91 -15.59
C ALA A 103 -11.68 4.86 -14.91
N PRO A 104 -12.94 4.43 -14.69
CA PRO A 104 -14.04 5.33 -14.39
C PRO A 104 -13.90 6.06 -13.05
N ALA A 105 -14.58 7.21 -12.99
CA ALA A 105 -14.63 8.12 -11.86
C ALA A 105 -15.38 7.53 -10.66
N HIS A 106 -14.76 7.59 -9.49
CA HIS A 106 -15.39 7.29 -8.22
C HIS A 106 -14.72 8.07 -7.08
N ARG A 107 -15.28 7.97 -5.87
CA ARG A 107 -14.63 8.42 -4.64
C ARG A 107 -14.78 7.36 -3.56
N HIS A 108 -13.84 7.33 -2.64
CA HIS A 108 -13.83 6.38 -1.53
C HIS A 108 -13.08 6.95 -0.34
N SER A 109 -13.37 6.49 0.88
CA SER A 109 -12.69 6.96 2.09
C SER A 109 -11.18 6.66 2.17
N PRO A 110 -10.63 5.59 1.57
CA PRO A 110 -9.18 5.40 1.49
C PRO A 110 -8.50 6.53 0.73
N THR A 111 -7.29 6.89 1.16
CA THR A 111 -6.40 7.78 0.44
C THR A 111 -5.55 6.96 -0.53
N ALA A 112 -5.22 7.55 -1.68
CA ALA A 112 -4.38 6.93 -2.68
C ALA A 112 -3.26 7.87 -3.14
N ILE A 113 -2.10 7.29 -3.46
CA ILE A 113 -1.04 7.97 -4.20
C ILE A 113 -0.70 7.17 -5.45
N ARG A 114 -0.27 7.87 -6.50
CA ARG A 114 0.08 7.27 -7.80
C ARG A 114 1.44 7.75 -8.23
N PHE A 115 2.37 6.83 -8.41
CA PHE A 115 3.70 7.13 -8.89
C PHE A 115 3.87 6.57 -10.31
N MET A 116 4.06 7.47 -11.26
CA MET A 116 4.10 7.14 -12.68
C MET A 116 5.38 6.38 -13.02
N LEU A 117 5.24 5.23 -13.70
CA LEU A 117 6.38 4.34 -13.98
C LEU A 117 6.80 4.38 -15.45
N HIS A 118 5.84 4.38 -16.38
CA HIS A 118 6.16 4.25 -17.80
C HIS A 118 5.07 4.80 -18.73
N GLY A 119 5.54 5.36 -19.84
CA GLY A 119 4.71 5.82 -20.95
C GLY A 119 4.38 7.30 -20.87
N GLU A 120 3.76 7.81 -21.93
CA GLU A 120 3.34 9.19 -22.08
C GLU A 120 1.84 9.22 -22.42
N GLY A 121 1.15 10.28 -22.00
CA GLY A 121 -0.30 10.44 -22.22
C GLY A 121 -1.18 9.91 -21.09
N ALA A 122 -0.59 9.36 -20.02
CA ALA A 122 -1.32 9.02 -18.81
C ALA A 122 -1.85 10.29 -18.12
N PHE A 123 -3.02 10.21 -17.53
CA PHE A 123 -3.53 11.25 -16.63
C PHE A 123 -4.32 10.65 -15.46
N THR A 124 -4.40 11.44 -14.40
CA THR A 124 -5.36 11.27 -13.31
C THR A 124 -6.11 12.57 -13.11
N THR A 125 -7.44 12.52 -13.07
CA THR A 125 -8.27 13.66 -12.69
C THR A 125 -8.62 13.55 -11.22
N VAL A 126 -8.44 14.61 -10.42
CA VAL A 126 -8.80 14.65 -8.98
C VAL A 126 -9.65 15.87 -8.71
N ASP A 127 -10.91 15.69 -8.30
CA ASP A 127 -11.90 16.77 -8.16
C ASP A 127 -11.92 17.72 -9.37
N GLY A 128 -11.98 17.12 -10.56
CA GLY A 128 -11.89 17.80 -11.85
C GLY A 128 -10.48 18.26 -12.24
N GLN A 129 -9.48 18.22 -11.38
CA GLN A 129 -8.12 18.66 -11.74
C GLN A 129 -7.37 17.57 -12.51
N LYS A 130 -7.25 17.76 -13.83
CA LYS A 130 -6.56 16.81 -14.70
C LYS A 130 -5.03 16.95 -14.59
N CYS A 131 -4.40 15.95 -13.99
CA CYS A 131 -2.96 15.84 -13.81
C CYS A 131 -2.39 14.92 -14.89
N ALA A 132 -1.72 15.49 -15.89
CA ALA A 132 -0.94 14.69 -16.85
C ALA A 132 0.28 14.10 -16.14
N MET A 133 0.58 12.83 -16.40
CA MET A 133 1.60 12.06 -15.67
C MET A 133 2.73 11.63 -16.61
N LYS A 134 3.96 11.94 -16.24
CA LYS A 134 5.22 11.47 -16.85
C LYS A 134 5.97 10.57 -15.87
N PRO A 135 6.84 9.65 -16.33
CA PRO A 135 7.61 8.79 -15.45
C PRO A 135 8.33 9.57 -14.34
N GLY A 136 8.12 9.18 -13.08
CA GLY A 136 8.62 9.88 -11.90
C GLY A 136 7.62 10.81 -11.22
N ASP A 137 6.54 11.22 -11.90
CA ASP A 137 5.55 12.10 -11.30
C ASP A 137 4.70 11.40 -10.24
N LEU A 138 4.32 12.16 -9.20
CA LEU A 138 3.45 11.71 -8.11
C LEU A 138 2.13 12.49 -8.12
N VAL A 139 1.01 11.77 -8.13
CA VAL A 139 -0.34 12.32 -7.95
C VAL A 139 -0.93 11.83 -6.64
N LEU A 140 -1.46 12.74 -5.83
CA LEU A 140 -2.22 12.41 -4.62
C LEU A 140 -3.72 12.40 -4.90
N THR A 141 -4.44 11.49 -4.25
CA THR A 141 -5.89 11.47 -4.23
C THR A 141 -6.33 11.30 -2.78
N PRO A 142 -6.55 12.42 -2.08
CA PRO A 142 -7.07 12.42 -0.73
C PRO A 142 -8.38 11.64 -0.62
N GLY A 143 -8.64 11.08 0.58
CA GLY A 143 -9.91 10.40 0.85
C GLY A 143 -11.12 11.26 0.49
N MET A 144 -12.13 10.63 -0.10
CA MET A 144 -13.36 11.22 -0.63
C MET A 144 -13.22 12.17 -1.84
N ALA A 145 -12.01 12.40 -2.37
CA ALA A 145 -11.84 13.12 -3.63
C ALA A 145 -12.36 12.27 -4.81
N TRP A 146 -13.11 12.89 -5.71
CA TRP A 146 -13.51 12.27 -6.97
C TRP A 146 -12.30 12.04 -7.84
N HIS A 147 -12.14 10.84 -8.40
CA HIS A 147 -10.99 10.58 -9.26
C HIS A 147 -11.24 9.55 -10.36
N ASP A 148 -10.67 9.82 -11.54
CA ASP A 148 -10.60 8.95 -12.72
C ASP A 148 -9.20 8.95 -13.31
N HIS A 149 -8.93 7.97 -14.18
CA HIS A 149 -7.65 7.83 -14.88
C HIS A 149 -7.88 7.53 -16.35
N GLY A 150 -6.88 7.81 -17.16
CA GLY A 150 -6.91 7.37 -18.55
C GLY A 150 -5.57 7.49 -19.24
N ASN A 151 -5.59 7.07 -20.49
CA ASN A 151 -4.45 7.14 -21.39
C ASN A 151 -4.86 7.80 -22.71
N GLU A 152 -4.40 9.03 -22.94
CA GLU A 152 -4.61 9.79 -24.19
C GLU A 152 -3.43 9.64 -25.16
N GLY A 153 -2.41 8.85 -24.80
CA GLY A 153 -1.24 8.60 -25.62
C GLY A 153 -1.48 7.52 -26.67
N GLY A 154 -0.46 7.31 -27.51
CA GLY A 154 -0.46 6.28 -28.56
C GLY A 154 0.13 4.93 -28.14
N ALA A 155 0.61 4.79 -26.90
CA ALA A 155 1.23 3.57 -26.38
C ALA A 155 0.70 3.24 -24.97
N PRO A 156 0.82 1.98 -24.50
CA PRO A 156 0.39 1.61 -23.16
C PRO A 156 1.17 2.36 -22.07
N VAL A 157 0.48 2.65 -20.96
CA VAL A 157 1.02 3.32 -19.78
C VAL A 157 0.84 2.45 -18.55
N TYR A 158 1.74 2.60 -17.57
CA TYR A 158 1.53 2.02 -16.24
C TYR A 158 2.15 2.86 -15.13
N TRP A 159 1.52 2.75 -13.96
CA TRP A 159 1.95 3.37 -12.71
C TRP A 159 1.69 2.42 -11.55
N MET A 160 2.20 2.77 -10.38
CA MET A 160 1.82 2.08 -9.14
C MET A 160 0.85 2.92 -8.32
N ASP A 161 -0.18 2.26 -7.80
CA ASP A 161 -1.14 2.81 -6.83
C ASP A 161 -0.78 2.29 -5.44
N ILE A 162 -0.78 3.19 -4.45
CA ILE A 162 -0.55 2.85 -3.05
C ILE A 162 -1.69 3.43 -2.22
N LEU A 163 -2.35 2.58 -1.42
CA LEU A 163 -3.57 2.91 -0.68
C LEU A 163 -3.53 2.36 0.75
N ASP A 164 -4.36 2.95 1.61
CA ASP A 164 -4.51 2.61 3.04
C ASP A 164 -5.84 1.88 3.37
N TRP A 165 -6.50 1.28 2.38
CA TRP A 165 -7.86 0.75 2.59
C TRP A 165 -7.94 -0.32 3.69
N GLN A 166 -6.88 -1.06 4.00
CA GLN A 166 -6.86 -2.03 5.11
C GLN A 166 -7.05 -1.35 6.45
N ILE A 167 -6.41 -0.19 6.65
CA ILE A 167 -6.55 0.59 7.87
C ILE A 167 -7.97 1.13 7.97
N VAL A 168 -8.48 1.69 6.87
CA VAL A 168 -9.84 2.24 6.82
C VAL A 168 -10.89 1.15 7.05
N ARG A 169 -10.67 -0.06 6.50
CA ARG A 169 -11.53 -1.23 6.75
C ARG A 169 -11.41 -1.74 8.18
N PHE A 170 -10.21 -1.75 8.76
CA PHE A 170 -10.00 -2.09 10.17
C PHE A 170 -10.76 -1.15 11.11
N LEU A 171 -10.86 0.13 10.74
CA LEU A 171 -11.64 1.14 11.45
C LEU A 171 -13.14 1.14 11.07
N GLU A 172 -13.59 0.16 10.28
CA GLU A 172 -14.98 0.01 9.81
C GLU A 172 -15.54 1.26 9.10
N ASN A 173 -14.67 2.03 8.43
CA ASN A 173 -15.03 3.31 7.82
C ASN A 173 -14.85 3.31 6.29
N LEU A 174 -14.92 2.14 5.65
CA LEU A 174 -14.77 2.01 4.19
C LEU A 174 -16.05 2.49 3.49
N THR A 175 -15.93 3.53 2.67
CA THR A 175 -17.01 4.07 1.85
C THR A 175 -16.59 4.12 0.39
N PHE A 176 -17.57 4.00 -0.52
CA PHE A 176 -17.36 4.05 -1.96
C PHE A 176 -18.60 4.66 -2.62
N GLU A 177 -18.39 5.56 -3.58
CA GLU A 177 -19.46 6.16 -4.36
C GLU A 177 -19.02 6.30 -5.83
N PRO A 178 -19.75 5.70 -6.78
CA PRO A 178 -19.46 5.86 -8.20
C PRO A 178 -19.91 7.24 -8.68
N TYR A 179 -19.16 7.85 -9.60
CA TYR A 179 -19.58 9.09 -10.23
C TYR A 179 -20.70 8.82 -11.26
N PRO A 180 -21.58 9.79 -11.57
CA PRO A 180 -22.63 9.59 -12.57
C PRO A 180 -22.09 9.25 -13.97
N ASN A 181 -20.96 9.86 -14.36
CA ASN A 181 -20.29 9.63 -15.65
C ASN A 181 -19.01 8.81 -15.48
N GLU A 182 -18.43 8.30 -16.57
CA GLU A 182 -17.14 7.60 -16.51
C GLU A 182 -15.98 8.54 -16.19
N GLN A 183 -16.05 9.81 -16.57
CA GLN A 183 -15.02 10.80 -16.27
C GLN A 183 -15.62 12.06 -15.69
N GLN A 184 -14.82 12.76 -14.89
CA GLN A 184 -15.15 14.10 -14.42
C GLN A 184 -14.91 15.14 -15.51
N SER A 185 -15.62 16.28 -15.41
CA SER A 185 -15.28 17.45 -16.21
C SER A 185 -13.98 18.07 -15.70
N ALA A 186 -13.01 18.32 -16.59
CA ALA A 186 -11.72 18.87 -16.20
C ALA A 186 -11.80 20.37 -15.88
N LEU A 187 -11.29 20.77 -14.72
CA LEU A 187 -10.97 22.15 -14.34
C LEU A 187 -9.63 22.57 -14.96
N ARG A 188 -9.45 23.87 -15.21
CA ARG A 188 -8.40 24.42 -16.09
C ARG A 188 -6.94 24.21 -15.65
N ALA A 189 -6.65 23.90 -14.38
CA ALA A 189 -5.29 23.57 -13.94
C ALA A 189 -5.30 22.87 -12.56
N PRO A 190 -4.40 21.90 -12.31
CA PRO A 190 -4.23 21.32 -10.98
C PRO A 190 -3.56 22.32 -10.02
N GLY A 191 -4.04 22.36 -8.78
CA GLY A 191 -3.38 23.01 -7.65
C GLY A 191 -2.11 22.25 -7.27
N ARG A 192 -1.10 22.98 -6.76
CA ARG A 192 0.23 22.42 -6.44
C ARG A 192 0.24 21.40 -5.30
N ASP A 193 -0.86 21.29 -4.54
CA ASP A 193 -0.89 20.49 -3.32
C ASP A 193 -1.22 19.00 -3.56
N ILE A 194 -1.57 18.62 -4.80
CA ILE A 194 -1.94 17.24 -5.17
C ILE A 194 -1.10 16.63 -6.30
N TYR A 195 -0.25 17.43 -6.96
CA TYR A 195 0.57 17.01 -8.09
C TYR A 195 2.02 17.47 -7.91
N PHE A 196 2.93 16.50 -7.89
CA PHE A 196 4.35 16.71 -7.63
C PHE A 196 5.13 16.21 -8.85
N PRO A 197 5.50 17.11 -9.78
CA PRO A 197 6.27 16.74 -10.97
C PRO A 197 7.69 16.33 -10.57
N TRP A 198 8.24 15.33 -11.28
CA TRP A 198 9.55 14.76 -10.97
C TRP A 198 10.66 15.81 -10.88
N SER A 199 10.63 16.84 -11.74
CA SER A 199 11.61 17.94 -11.78
C SER A 199 11.75 18.69 -10.46
N ASP A 200 10.73 18.62 -9.60
CA ASP A 200 10.60 19.44 -8.39
C ASP A 200 10.71 18.58 -7.12
N THR A 201 10.92 17.26 -7.24
CA THR A 201 11.01 16.31 -6.12
C THR A 201 12.45 16.17 -5.59
N TYR A 202 12.63 16.13 -4.26
CA TYR A 202 13.91 15.80 -3.60
C TYR A 202 13.73 14.57 -2.68
N GLY A 203 14.78 13.77 -2.52
CA GLY A 203 14.73 12.52 -1.76
C GLY A 203 14.81 12.76 -0.25
N GLU A 204 13.90 12.14 0.51
CA GLU A 204 13.96 12.04 1.97
C GLU A 204 13.70 10.58 2.39
N THR A 205 14.33 10.14 3.48
CA THR A 205 14.30 8.77 4.00
C THR A 205 13.22 8.56 5.07
N SER A 206 12.29 7.61 4.86
CA SER A 206 11.87 6.67 5.92
C SER A 206 11.24 5.34 5.39
N CYS A 207 11.05 4.33 6.29
CA CYS A 207 10.67 2.90 6.11
C CYS A 207 9.39 2.50 5.35
N ALA A 208 9.50 1.56 4.40
CA ALA A 208 8.66 1.62 3.21
C ALA A 208 8.32 0.31 2.49
N VAL A 209 7.28 0.38 1.66
CA VAL A 209 7.23 -0.39 0.41
C VAL A 209 8.13 0.34 -0.57
N TYR A 210 9.14 -0.36 -1.07
CA TYR A 210 10.17 0.19 -1.93
C TYR A 210 9.91 -0.17 -3.39
N ARG A 211 10.17 0.79 -4.27
CA ARG A 211 10.33 0.59 -5.71
C ARG A 211 11.73 1.06 -6.11
N VAL A 212 12.52 0.20 -6.75
CA VAL A 212 13.82 0.60 -7.31
C VAL A 212 13.56 1.44 -8.56
N VAL A 213 13.82 2.74 -8.47
CA VAL A 213 13.67 3.68 -9.59
C VAL A 213 14.91 3.64 -10.47
N ARG A 214 16.10 3.64 -9.87
CA ARG A 214 17.39 3.61 -10.58
C ARG A 214 18.47 2.91 -9.77
N GLY A 215 19.47 2.36 -10.45
CA GLY A 215 20.65 1.75 -9.84
C GLY A 215 20.44 0.28 -9.47
N ARG A 216 21.46 -0.31 -8.84
CA ARG A 216 21.49 -1.70 -8.40
C ARG A 216 22.09 -1.77 -7.01
N GLY A 217 21.66 -2.72 -6.21
CA GLY A 217 22.15 -2.81 -4.84
C GLY A 217 21.57 -3.96 -4.08
N VAL A 218 21.76 -3.88 -2.76
CA VAL A 218 21.38 -4.92 -1.83
C VAL A 218 20.62 -4.30 -0.67
N THR A 219 19.54 -4.95 -0.25
CA THR A 219 18.87 -4.65 1.02
C THR A 219 18.91 -5.89 1.89
N THR A 220 19.44 -5.79 3.10
CA THR A 220 19.33 -6.84 4.12
C THR A 220 18.12 -6.55 5.01
N VAL A 221 17.27 -7.54 5.26
CA VAL A 221 16.12 -7.45 6.16
C VAL A 221 16.14 -8.66 7.10
N ASP A 222 16.45 -8.43 8.36
CA ASP A 222 16.80 -9.46 9.33
C ASP A 222 17.82 -10.47 8.73
N ASP A 223 17.45 -11.73 8.56
CA ASP A 223 18.32 -12.78 8.01
C ASP A 223 18.22 -12.93 6.49
N GLN A 224 17.42 -12.10 5.81
CA GLN A 224 17.22 -12.15 4.37
C GLN A 224 18.01 -11.07 3.65
N THR A 225 18.48 -11.39 2.43
CA THR A 225 19.18 -10.45 1.56
C THR A 225 18.48 -10.37 0.21
N PHE A 226 18.14 -9.16 -0.22
CA PHE A 226 17.51 -8.87 -1.51
C PHE A 226 18.52 -8.14 -2.41
N GLU A 227 18.97 -8.81 -3.46
CA GLU A 227 19.68 -8.17 -4.57
C GLU A 227 18.66 -7.59 -5.54
N TRP A 228 18.68 -6.27 -5.73
CA TRP A 228 17.65 -5.56 -6.45
C TRP A 228 18.19 -4.77 -7.64
N GLU A 229 17.35 -4.64 -8.67
CA GLU A 229 17.62 -3.93 -9.91
C GLU A 229 16.45 -3.00 -10.29
N PRO A 230 16.62 -2.08 -11.26
CA PRO A 230 15.57 -1.14 -11.62
C PRO A 230 14.26 -1.85 -11.98
N GLY A 231 13.17 -1.37 -11.39
CA GLY A 231 11.85 -1.97 -11.54
C GLY A 231 11.38 -2.80 -10.34
N ASP A 232 12.31 -3.36 -9.58
CA ASP A 232 11.99 -4.28 -8.50
C ASP A 232 11.23 -3.61 -7.36
N PHE A 233 10.46 -4.43 -6.63
CA PHE A 233 9.77 -4.03 -5.41
C PHE A 233 10.21 -4.87 -4.23
N PHE A 234 10.29 -4.28 -3.05
CA PHE A 234 10.45 -5.04 -1.82
C PHE A 234 9.73 -4.37 -0.66
N VAL A 235 9.36 -5.16 0.35
CA VAL A 235 8.68 -4.69 1.56
C VAL A 235 9.50 -5.05 2.79
N ILE A 236 9.58 -4.11 3.73
CA ILE A 236 10.20 -4.29 5.04
C ILE A 236 9.10 -4.33 6.09
N PRO A 237 8.97 -5.42 6.87
CA PRO A 237 7.99 -5.50 7.95
C PRO A 237 8.23 -4.47 9.06
N PRO A 238 7.20 -4.12 9.86
CA PRO A 238 7.39 -3.31 11.06
C PRO A 238 8.43 -3.94 11.99
N ARG A 239 9.34 -3.09 12.52
CA ARG A 239 10.42 -3.47 13.46
C ARG A 239 11.49 -4.43 12.91
N ALA A 240 11.44 -4.79 11.63
CA ALA A 240 12.52 -5.57 11.02
C ALA A 240 13.79 -4.71 10.91
N ARG A 241 14.92 -5.28 11.33
CA ARG A 241 16.22 -4.60 11.17
C ARG A 241 16.59 -4.63 9.69
N HIS A 242 17.05 -3.51 9.16
CA HIS A 242 17.38 -3.45 7.74
C HIS A 242 18.49 -2.46 7.42
N ALA A 243 19.17 -2.71 6.31
CA ALA A 243 20.20 -1.84 5.76
C ALA A 243 20.17 -1.88 4.22
N HIS A 244 20.52 -0.77 3.59
CA HIS A 244 20.62 -0.64 2.14
C HIS A 244 22.08 -0.38 1.74
N ALA A 245 22.55 -1.07 0.71
CA ALA A 245 23.86 -0.87 0.11
C ALA A 245 23.70 -0.66 -1.40
N ASN A 246 24.24 0.44 -1.92
CA ASN A 246 24.42 0.61 -3.35
C ASN A 246 25.61 -0.27 -3.79
N ALA A 247 25.33 -1.27 -4.63
CA ALA A 247 26.36 -2.19 -5.14
C ALA A 247 26.82 -1.81 -6.56
N GLY A 248 26.23 -0.78 -7.16
CA GLY A 248 26.61 -0.25 -8.47
C GLY A 248 27.61 0.90 -8.38
N SER A 249 28.16 1.27 -9.55
CA SER A 249 29.02 2.45 -9.71
C SER A 249 28.23 3.76 -9.85
N GLU A 250 26.93 3.67 -10.14
CA GLU A 250 26.04 4.83 -10.34
C GLU A 250 25.14 5.06 -9.12
N PRO A 251 24.62 6.29 -8.90
CA PRO A 251 23.74 6.55 -7.77
C PRO A 251 22.42 5.80 -7.91
N ALA A 252 22.07 5.06 -6.86
CA ALA A 252 20.79 4.37 -6.73
C ALA A 252 19.70 5.28 -6.15
N VAL A 253 18.48 5.10 -6.63
CA VAL A 253 17.28 5.85 -6.18
C VAL A 253 16.18 4.85 -5.88
N LEU A 254 15.68 4.90 -4.65
CA LEU A 254 14.56 4.09 -4.18
C LEU A 254 13.38 5.02 -3.89
N PHE A 255 12.21 4.73 -4.47
CA PHE A 255 10.96 5.35 -4.05
C PHE A 255 10.39 4.57 -2.87
N THR A 256 9.79 5.28 -1.91
CA THR A 256 9.30 4.74 -0.65
C THR A 256 7.92 5.28 -0.28
N ALA A 257 7.00 4.40 0.14
CA ALA A 257 5.71 4.79 0.72
C ALA A 257 5.44 4.07 2.05
N GLN A 258 4.78 4.77 2.99
CA GLN A 258 4.78 4.39 4.40
C GLN A 258 3.53 4.84 5.17
N ASP A 259 3.29 4.20 6.30
CA ASP A 259 2.25 4.56 7.28
C ASP A 259 2.77 5.42 8.46
N VAL A 260 4.01 5.91 8.39
CA VAL A 260 4.63 6.77 9.43
C VAL A 260 3.80 7.99 9.83
N PRO A 261 3.18 8.74 8.91
CA PRO A 261 2.31 9.86 9.29
C PRO A 261 1.20 9.43 10.26
N LEU A 262 0.56 8.28 10.03
CA LEU A 262 -0.47 7.73 10.91
C LEU A 262 0.13 7.34 12.27
N LEU A 263 1.26 6.64 12.29
CA LEU A 263 1.92 6.23 13.52
C LEU A 263 2.35 7.43 14.37
N LYS A 264 2.85 8.51 13.74
CA LYS A 264 3.18 9.77 14.42
C LYS A 264 1.93 10.44 15.00
N LEU A 265 0.84 10.51 14.23
CA LEU A 265 -0.43 11.08 14.69
C LEU A 265 -0.97 10.35 15.93
N LEU A 266 -0.84 9.02 15.96
CA LEU A 266 -1.25 8.18 17.09
C LEU A 266 -0.22 8.12 18.22
N ARG A 267 0.95 8.78 18.07
CA ARG A 267 2.09 8.72 19.01
C ARG A 267 2.64 7.30 19.24
N LEU A 268 2.58 6.47 18.21
CA LEU A 268 3.07 5.09 18.18
C LEU A 268 4.37 4.92 17.40
N TYR A 269 4.88 6.00 16.80
CA TYR A 269 6.11 5.97 16.02
C TYR A 269 7.33 5.87 16.93
N HIS A 270 8.11 4.80 16.76
CA HIS A 270 9.37 4.57 17.44
C HIS A 270 10.45 4.21 16.41
N MET A 271 11.64 4.80 16.58
CA MET A 271 12.84 4.45 15.85
C MET A 271 13.90 4.05 16.87
N GLU A 272 14.51 2.88 16.68
CA GLU A 272 15.62 2.40 17.50
C GLU A 272 16.86 2.40 16.60
N GLU A 273 17.90 3.12 17.03
CA GLU A 273 19.22 3.05 16.38
C GLU A 273 19.88 1.72 16.74
N ALA A 274 20.61 1.14 15.78
CA ALA A 274 21.31 -0.13 15.94
C ALA A 274 22.60 0.01 16.77
#